data_AF-A0A353PWG0-F1
#
_entry.id   AF-A0A353PWG0-F1
#
_cell.length_a   1.000
_cell.length_b   1.000
_cell.length_c   1.000
_cell.angle_alpha   90.00
_cell.angle_beta   90.00
_cell.angle_gamma   90.00
#
_symmetry.space_group_name_H-M   'P 1'
#
loop_
_entity.id
_entity.type
_entity.pdbx_description
1 polymer ?
#
loop_
_entity_poly.entity_id
_entity_poly.type
_entity_poly.pdbx_seq_one_letter_code
_entity_poly.pdbx_strand_id
1 'polypeptide(L)' 'MFYREVFCKIDESAFKVLYCEDNGRPNTPVNILFSLELIKHLFNYVDEVLVEQYHFNIQVRYALGLRDFA' A
#
# COMPACT_ATOMS: atom_id res chain seq x y z
N MET A 1 -11.28 2.77 -6.95
CA MET A 1 -11.16 1.47 -7.64
C MET A 1 -9.98 0.67 -7.09
N PHE A 2 -8.74 1.16 -7.22
CA PHE A 2 -7.53 0.44 -6.76
C PHE A 2 -7.60 -0.04 -5.30
N TYR A 3 -7.99 0.81 -4.36
CA TYR A 3 -8.11 0.43 -2.94
C TYR A 3 -8.99 -0.82 -2.74
N ARG A 4 -10.18 -0.84 -3.35
CA ARG A 4 -11.15 -1.92 -3.17
C ARG A 4 -10.76 -3.19 -3.93
N GLU A 5 -10.27 -3.03 -5.15
CA GLU A 5 -10.06 -4.15 -6.08
C GLU A 5 -8.64 -4.72 -6.03
N VAL A 6 -7.67 -3.98 -5.52
CA VAL A 6 -6.27 -4.42 -5.37
C VAL A 6 -5.87 -4.40 -3.90
N PHE A 7 -5.80 -3.24 -3.25
CA PHE A 7 -5.25 -3.09 -1.89
C PHE A 7 -5.94 -4.01 -0.85
N CYS A 8 -7.28 -4.08 -0.86
CA CYS A 8 -8.05 -4.92 0.05
C CYS A 8 -8.05 -6.42 -0.30
N LYS A 9 -7.51 -6.80 -1.46
CA LYS A 9 -7.52 -8.18 -1.98
C LYS A 9 -6.13 -8.81 -2.07
N ILE A 10 -5.09 -8.13 -1.57
CA ILE A 10 -3.74 -8.69 -1.49
C ILE A 10 -3.78 -9.90 -0.57
N ASP A 11 -3.27 -11.04 -1.05
CA ASP A 11 -3.07 -12.20 -0.19
C ASP A 11 -1.81 -11.99 0.66
N GLU A 12 -2.02 -11.91 1.96
CA GLU A 12 -0.99 -11.63 2.95
C GLU A 12 -0.50 -12.90 3.65
N SER A 13 -0.98 -14.08 3.23
CA SER A 13 -0.64 -15.37 3.84
C SER A 13 0.88 -15.61 3.91
N ALA A 14 1.61 -15.17 2.89
CA ALA A 14 3.07 -15.23 2.84
C ALA A 14 3.77 -14.42 3.96
N PHE A 15 3.13 -13.37 4.46
CA PHE A 15 3.67 -12.51 5.51
C PHE A 15 3.14 -12.88 6.89
N LYS A 16 2.35 -13.96 7.02
CA LYS A 16 1.73 -14.35 8.30
C LYS A 16 2.75 -14.47 9.43
N VAL A 17 3.96 -14.95 9.14
CA VAL A 17 5.05 -15.12 10.11
C VAL A 17 5.53 -13.80 10.75
N LEU A 18 5.23 -12.65 10.15
CA LEU A 18 5.59 -11.33 10.66
C LEU A 18 4.56 -10.77 11.66
N TYR A 19 3.44 -11.45 11.85
CA TYR A 19 2.31 -10.96 12.65
C TYR A 19 1.99 -11.91 13.81
N CYS A 20 1.53 -11.34 14.93
CA CYS A 20 1.02 -12.09 16.08
C CYS A 20 -0.50 -12.27 15.93
N GLU A 21 -1.04 -13.42 16.37
CA GLU A 21 -2.49 -13.68 16.35
C GLU A 21 -3.22 -12.84 17.41
N ASP A 22 -2.53 -12.53 18.52
CA ASP A 22 -3.15 -12.00 19.74
C ASP A 22 -2.89 -10.50 19.96
N ASN A 23 -2.01 -9.91 19.14
CA ASN A 23 -1.67 -8.50 19.22
C ASN A 23 -1.30 -7.92 17.85
N GLY A 24 -2.00 -6.85 17.46
CA GLY A 24 -1.69 -6.09 16.25
C GLY A 24 -1.97 -6.85 14.95
N ARG A 25 -3.18 -6.68 14.41
CA ARG A 25 -3.38 -6.65 12.96
C ARG A 25 -4.26 -5.47 12.59
N PRO A 26 -3.70 -4.55 11.82
CA PRO A 26 -4.00 -4.68 10.41
C PRO A 26 -2.70 -4.72 9.59
N ASN A 27 -2.68 -5.63 8.61
CA ASN A 27 -1.55 -5.85 7.68
C ASN A 27 -1.34 -4.67 6.70
N THR A 28 -1.95 -3.53 7.01
CA THR A 28 -1.89 -2.25 6.31
C THR A 28 -0.46 -1.86 5.91
N PRO A 29 0.58 -1.98 6.77
CA PRO A 29 1.94 -1.63 6.34
C PRO A 29 2.46 -2.47 5.17
N VAL A 30 2.20 -3.79 5.18
CA VAL A 30 2.61 -4.68 4.08
C VAL A 30 1.81 -4.39 2.83
N ASN A 31 0.50 -4.15 2.94
CA ASN A 31 -0.33 -3.81 1.78
C ASN A 31 0.07 -2.47 1.16
N ILE A 32 0.48 -1.50 1.97
CA ILE A 32 1.03 -0.23 1.49
C ILE A 32 2.31 -0.50 0.68
N LEU A 33 3.26 -1.25 1.22
CA LEU A 33 4.51 -1.57 0.53
C LEU A 33 4.27 -2.32 -0.78
N PHE A 34 3.44 -3.36 -0.75
CA PHE A 34 3.14 -4.14 -1.95
C PHE A 34 2.39 -3.31 -3.01
N SER A 35 1.46 -2.46 -2.57
CA SER A 35 0.74 -1.55 -3.47
C SER A 35 1.66 -0.49 -4.07
N LEU A 36 2.63 0.01 -3.31
CA LEU A 36 3.65 0.93 -3.83
C LEU A 36 4.51 0.26 -4.91
N GLU A 37 4.91 -1.00 -4.72
CA GLU A 37 5.65 -1.74 -5.73
C GLU A 37 4.82 -1.96 -7.01
N LEU A 38 3.53 -2.29 -6.86
CA LEU A 38 2.61 -2.38 -8.00
C LEU A 38 2.48 -1.04 -8.74
N ILE A 39 2.28 0.05 -8.01
CA ILE A 39 2.15 1.40 -8.58
C ILE A 39 3.45 1.79 -9.31
N LYS A 40 4.61 1.50 -8.71
CA LYS A 40 5.92 1.72 -9.34
C LYS A 40 5.99 1.05 -10.71
N HIS A 41 5.61 -0.22 -10.80
CA HIS A 41 5.63 -0.95 -12.07
C HIS A 41 4.54 -0.51 -13.05
N LEU A 42 3.32 -0.21 -12.58
CA LEU A 42 2.21 0.23 -13.44
C LEU A 42 2.51 1.52 -14.19
N PHE A 43 3.23 2.44 -13.53
CA PHE A 43 3.59 3.74 -14.12
C PHE A 43 5.07 3.84 -14.51
N ASN A 44 5.82 2.75 -14.37
CA ASN A 44 7.26 2.66 -14.63
C ASN A 44 8.07 3.76 -13.90
N TYR A 45 7.75 4.00 -12.63
CA TYR A 45 8.43 4.97 -11.80
C TYR A 45 9.80 4.49 -11.32
N VAL A 46 10.72 5.44 -11.18
CA VAL A 46 11.91 5.27 -10.34
C VAL A 46 11.55 5.53 -8.87
N ASP A 47 12.37 5.02 -7.94
CA ASP A 47 12.08 5.09 -6.51
C ASP A 47 11.88 6.52 -6.00
N GLU A 48 12.68 7.48 -6.49
CA GLU A 48 12.54 8.90 -6.13
C GLU A 48 11.16 9.45 -6.48
N VAL A 49 10.67 9.15 -7.70
CA VAL A 49 9.34 9.55 -8.15
C VAL A 49 8.26 8.85 -7.34
N LEU A 50 8.42 7.56 -7.04
CA LEU A 50 7.46 6.82 -6.22
C LEU A 50 7.28 7.45 -4.83
N VAL A 51 8.38 7.87 -4.20
CA VAL A 51 8.36 8.56 -2.90
C VAL A 51 7.60 9.89 -3.01
N GLU A 52 7.86 10.68 -4.05
CA GLU A 52 7.13 11.92 -4.29
C GLU A 52 5.62 11.67 -4.49
N GLN A 53 5.27 10.66 -5.30
CA GLN A 53 3.88 10.27 -5.53
C GLN A 53 3.20 9.80 -4.24
N TYR A 54 3.91 9.03 -3.41
CA TYR A 54 3.39 8.59 -2.11
C TYR A 54 3.07 9.77 -1.18
N HIS A 55 3.92 10.79 -1.12
CA HIS A 55 3.73 11.92 -0.21
C HIS A 55 2.70 12.95 -0.72
N PHE A 56 2.71 13.26 -2.01
CA PHE A 56 2.00 14.44 -2.52
C PHE A 56 0.83 14.11 -3.47
N ASN A 57 0.76 12.90 -4.04
CA ASN A 57 -0.35 12.55 -4.93
C ASN A 57 -1.55 12.00 -4.13
N ILE A 58 -2.60 12.81 -4.03
CA ILE A 58 -3.85 12.45 -3.32
C ILE A 58 -4.48 11.18 -3.89
N GLN A 59 -4.40 10.92 -5.20
CA GLN A 59 -4.97 9.71 -5.80
C GLN A 59 -4.20 8.46 -5.36
N VAL A 60 -2.87 8.54 -5.31
CA VAL A 60 -2.01 7.45 -4.81
C VAL A 60 -2.27 7.22 -3.33
N ARG A 61 -2.32 8.26 -2.51
CA ARG A 61 -2.64 8.16 -1.08
C ARG A 61 -4.01 7.53 -0.84
N TYR A 62 -5.03 7.93 -1.61
CA TYR A 62 -6.36 7.35 -1.55
C TYR A 62 -6.37 5.88 -1.98
N ALA A 63 -5.59 5.50 -3.00
CA ALA A 63 -5.43 4.12 -3.43
C ALA A 63 -4.82 3.23 -2.33
N LEU A 64 -3.95 3.80 -1.49
CA LEU A 64 -3.31 3.16 -0.34
C LEU A 64 -4.15 3.21 0.95
N GLY A 65 -5.37 3.76 0.90
CA GLY A 65 -6.24 3.89 2.06
C GLY A 65 -5.83 4.99 3.05
N LEU A 66 -4.85 5.84 2.69
CA LEU A 66 -4.43 6.98 3.50
C LEU A 66 -5.40 8.14 3.28
N ARG A 67 -6.22 8.42 4.29
CA ARG A 67 -7.28 9.44 4.26
C ARG A 67 -6.99 10.66 5.14
N ASP A 68 -5.87 10.63 5.84
CA ASP A 68 -5.44 11.76 6.65
C ASP A 68 -4.76 12.81 5.76
N PHE A 69 -5.49 13.85 5.40
CA PHE A 69 -5.02 14.93 4.53
C PHE A 69 -4.74 16.23 5.32
N ALA A 70 -4.62 16.13 6.64
CA ALA A 70 -4.31 17.26 7.52
C ALA A 70 -2.93 17.87 7.22
#